data_AF-A0AAE1RJY3-F1
#
_entry.id   AF-A0AAE1RJY3-F1
#
_cell.length_a   1.000
_cell.length_b   1.000
_cell.length_c   1.000
_cell.angle_alpha   90.00
_cell.angle_beta   90.00
_cell.angle_gamma   90.00
#
_symmetry.space_group_name_H-M   'P 1'
#
loop_
_entity.id
_entity.type
_entity.pdbx_description
1 polymer ?
#
loop_
_entity_poly.entity_id
_entity_poly.type
_entity_poly.pdbx_seq_one_letter_code
_entity_poly.pdbx_strand_id
1 'polypeptide(L)'
;MCKVQRLDQFHVCFDLSKFAQYEIDKWLEFAFARQVQRLELDLSIGGEEPRDYDDCYTFPEHLLDLTDNVYQSHLNKFPPPWYNFKSVKVLLFKSVNVTGEVLEFFLHNCPFLEEMVVRGSGTLVNFEVVGPSLKLKHLEIWYCFDLKSLQIYDTNFVTLRTQQETNYCFVMFQC
;
A
#
# COMPACT_ATOMS: atom_id res chain seq x y z
N MET A 1 -29.56 -18.81 9.20
CA MET A 1 -28.18 -18.29 9.22
C MET A 1 -28.13 -17.04 8.34
N CYS A 2 -27.95 -15.85 8.91
CA CYS A 2 -27.72 -14.65 8.11
C CYS A 2 -26.34 -14.78 7.43
N LYS A 3 -26.31 -14.77 6.09
CA LYS A 3 -25.05 -14.56 5.37
C LYS A 3 -24.55 -13.17 5.73
N VAL A 4 -23.48 -13.08 6.52
CA VAL A 4 -22.76 -11.83 6.67
C VAL A 4 -22.28 -11.45 5.27
N GLN A 5 -22.82 -10.36 4.72
CA GLN A 5 -22.34 -9.82 3.44
C GLN A 5 -20.92 -9.33 3.67
N ARG A 6 -19.96 -10.04 3.06
CA ARG A 6 -18.57 -9.63 3.00
C ARG A 6 -18.49 -8.39 2.12
N LEU A 7 -17.82 -7.35 2.62
CA LEU A 7 -17.53 -6.17 1.81
C LEU A 7 -16.32 -6.54 0.95
N ASP A 8 -16.52 -6.80 -0.33
CA ASP A 8 -15.42 -7.21 -1.20
C ASP A 8 -14.52 -6.04 -1.60
N GLN A 9 -15.04 -4.82 -1.63
CA GLN A 9 -14.31 -3.65 -2.09
C GLN A 9 -14.59 -2.44 -1.21
N PHE A 10 -13.54 -1.67 -0.92
CA PHE A 10 -13.61 -0.41 -0.20
C PHE A 10 -12.82 0.64 -0.97
N HIS A 11 -13.52 1.65 -1.46
CA HIS A 11 -12.96 2.72 -2.28
C HIS A 11 -13.28 4.06 -1.64
N VAL A 12 -12.24 4.88 -1.47
CA VAL A 12 -12.35 6.27 -1.10
C VAL A 12 -11.67 7.05 -2.21
N CYS A 13 -12.48 7.72 -3.03
CA CYS A 13 -12.02 8.58 -4.12
C CYS A 13 -12.51 9.99 -3.82
N PHE A 14 -11.73 10.73 -3.04
CA PHE A 14 -12.11 12.05 -2.57
C PHE A 14 -10.89 12.90 -2.32
N ASP A 15 -10.93 14.16 -2.74
CA ASP A 15 -9.88 15.15 -2.54
C ASP A 15 -9.70 15.43 -1.04
N LEU A 16 -8.74 14.74 -0.41
CA LEU A 16 -8.38 14.91 1.00
C LEU A 16 -6.87 15.09 1.12
N SER A 17 -6.46 15.85 2.12
CA SER A 17 -5.06 16.03 2.49
C SER A 17 -4.79 15.41 3.86
N LYS A 18 -3.54 15.52 4.34
CA LYS A 18 -3.11 15.13 5.69
C LYS A 18 -4.01 15.66 6.83
N PHE A 19 -4.80 16.72 6.61
CA PHE A 19 -5.68 17.27 7.64
C PHE A 19 -6.86 16.35 8.00
N ALA A 20 -7.20 15.36 7.16
CA ALA A 20 -8.23 14.36 7.43
C ALA A 20 -7.66 13.04 8.00
N GLN A 21 -6.46 13.08 8.60
CA GLN A 21 -5.75 11.88 9.05
C GLN A 21 -6.60 10.98 9.95
N TYR A 22 -7.30 11.55 10.93
CA TYR A 22 -8.10 10.78 11.88
C TYR A 22 -9.22 10.00 11.18
N GLU A 23 -9.92 10.64 10.24
CA GLU A 23 -10.99 10.03 9.47
C GLU A 23 -10.47 8.93 8.54
N ILE A 24 -9.35 9.17 7.86
CA ILE A 24 -8.74 8.20 6.95
C ILE A 24 -8.22 6.98 7.73
N ASP A 25 -7.58 7.18 8.89
CA ASP A 25 -7.15 6.08 9.77
C ASP A 25 -8.34 5.19 10.15
N LYS A 26 -9.49 5.79 10.51
CA LYS A 26 -10.72 5.05 10.84
C LYS A 26 -11.29 4.28 9.65
N TRP A 27 -11.17 4.82 8.44
CA TRP A 27 -11.58 4.11 7.23
C TRP A 27 -10.70 2.91 6.92
N LEU A 28 -9.38 3.03 7.12
CA LEU A 28 -8.45 1.92 6.98
C LEU A 28 -8.72 0.82 8.01
N GLU A 29 -8.89 1.18 9.29
CA GLU A 29 -9.31 0.25 10.35
C GLU A 29 -10.59 -0.52 9.94
N PHE A 30 -11.59 0.20 9.42
CA PHE A 30 -12.83 -0.39 8.94
C PHE A 30 -12.62 -1.34 7.75
N ALA A 31 -11.80 -0.95 6.77
CA ALA A 31 -11.52 -1.79 5.60
C ALA A 31 -10.82 -3.10 6.00
N PHE A 32 -9.82 -3.02 6.87
CA PHE A 32 -9.09 -4.19 7.37
C PHE A 32 -9.96 -5.10 8.22
N ALA A 33 -10.79 -4.53 9.10
CA ALA A 33 -11.81 -5.24 9.87
C ALA A 33 -12.77 -6.06 9.00
N ARG A 34 -13.09 -5.56 7.80
CA ARG A 34 -14.02 -6.19 6.85
C ARG A 34 -13.37 -7.17 5.90
N GLN A 35 -12.04 -7.33 5.94
CA GLN A 35 -11.29 -8.27 5.09
C GLN A 35 -11.65 -8.09 3.61
N VAL A 36 -11.55 -6.82 3.16
CA VAL A 36 -11.79 -6.43 1.78
C VAL A 36 -10.82 -7.12 0.84
N GLN A 37 -11.26 -7.36 -0.39
CA GLN A 37 -10.40 -7.86 -1.47
C GLN A 37 -9.75 -6.73 -2.25
N ARG A 38 -10.43 -5.58 -2.36
CA ARG A 38 -9.89 -4.36 -2.96
C ARG A 38 -9.94 -3.21 -1.97
N LEU A 39 -8.80 -2.58 -1.74
CA LEU A 39 -8.68 -1.32 -1.02
C LEU A 39 -8.13 -0.27 -1.99
N GLU A 40 -8.92 0.77 -2.22
CA GLU A 40 -8.52 1.93 -3.02
C GLU A 40 -8.67 3.20 -2.18
N LEU A 41 -7.55 3.89 -2.00
CA LEU A 41 -7.48 5.20 -1.36
C LEU A 41 -6.89 6.18 -2.38
N ASP A 42 -7.78 6.90 -3.05
CA ASP A 42 -7.47 7.91 -4.04
C ASP A 42 -7.78 9.30 -3.48
N LEU A 43 -6.74 9.98 -3.02
CA LEU A 43 -6.82 11.29 -2.37
C LEU A 43 -6.30 12.42 -3.28
N SER A 44 -6.21 12.14 -4.58
CA SER A 44 -5.74 13.06 -5.60
C SER A 44 -6.65 14.29 -5.75
N ILE A 45 -6.05 15.40 -6.16
CA ILE A 45 -6.78 16.65 -6.41
C ILE A 45 -7.70 16.43 -7.60
N GLY A 46 -8.99 16.65 -7.39
CA GLY A 46 -10.03 16.41 -8.40
C GLY A 46 -10.13 14.96 -8.91
N GLY A 47 -9.49 13.99 -8.23
CA GLY A 47 -9.48 12.57 -8.65
C GLY A 47 -8.50 12.24 -9.79
N GLU A 48 -7.70 13.20 -10.23
CA GLU A 48 -6.80 13.02 -11.39
C GLU A 48 -5.38 13.49 -11.12
N GLU A 49 -5.19 14.61 -10.44
CA GLU A 49 -3.88 15.25 -10.26
C GLU A 49 -3.21 14.84 -8.94
N PRO A 50 -1.93 14.43 -8.97
CA PRO A 50 -1.20 14.13 -7.74
C PRO A 50 -1.10 15.39 -6.87
N ARG A 51 -1.28 15.21 -5.56
CA ARG A 51 -1.06 16.28 -4.58
C ARG A 51 0.43 16.51 -4.34
N ASP A 52 0.80 17.72 -3.90
CA ASP A 52 2.08 17.95 -3.25
C ASP A 52 2.28 16.95 -2.09
N TYR A 53 3.43 16.28 -2.07
CA TYR A 53 3.72 15.24 -1.10
C TYR A 53 3.70 15.74 0.34
N ASP A 54 4.02 17.01 0.56
CA ASP A 54 3.97 17.61 1.90
C ASP A 54 2.54 17.67 2.43
N ASP A 55 1.53 17.71 1.56
CA ASP A 55 0.11 17.74 1.93
C ASP A 55 -0.58 16.37 1.80
N CYS A 56 0.11 15.35 1.29
CA CYS A 56 -0.40 13.98 1.24
C CYS A 56 -0.61 13.41 2.65
N TYR A 57 -1.69 12.63 2.81
CA TYR A 57 -1.87 11.80 3.99
C TYR A 57 -0.77 10.72 4.04
N THR A 58 -0.19 10.50 5.22
CA THR A 58 0.82 9.46 5.45
C THR A 58 0.18 8.22 6.02
N PHE A 59 0.44 7.08 5.38
CA PHE A 59 -0.10 5.80 5.82
C PHE A 59 0.41 5.46 7.24
N PRO A 60 -0.49 5.10 8.17
CA PRO A 60 -0.16 4.86 9.56
C PRO A 60 0.52 3.50 9.74
N GLU A 61 1.85 3.50 9.77
CA GLU A 61 2.68 2.31 10.00
C GLU A 61 2.29 1.51 11.26
N HIS A 62 1.77 2.19 12.29
CA HIS A 62 1.28 1.55 13.52
C HIS A 62 0.06 0.65 13.32
N LEU A 63 -0.71 0.80 12.22
CA LEU A 63 -1.79 -0.13 11.88
C LEU A 63 -1.25 -1.51 11.44
N LEU A 64 0.00 -1.55 10.98
CA LEU A 64 0.69 -2.74 10.50
C LEU A 64 1.70 -3.28 11.51
N ASP A 65 1.80 -2.65 12.69
CA ASP A 65 2.78 -2.98 13.73
C ASP A 65 4.24 -2.81 13.28
N LEU A 66 4.49 -1.84 12.38
CA LEU A 66 5.83 -1.55 11.84
C LEU A 66 6.64 -0.57 12.70
N THR A 67 6.08 -0.02 13.79
CA THR A 67 6.78 0.96 14.62
C THR A 67 7.52 0.31 15.79
N ASP A 68 8.85 0.39 15.80
CA ASP A 68 9.73 0.02 16.93
C ASP A 68 9.62 1.03 18.08
N ASN A 69 8.46 1.05 18.77
CA ASN A 69 8.27 1.95 19.90
C ASN A 69 8.68 1.28 21.22
N VAL A 70 9.96 1.43 21.57
CA VAL A 70 10.61 1.04 22.84
C VAL A 70 9.95 1.66 24.10
N TYR A 71 9.00 2.58 23.95
CA TYR A 71 8.40 3.35 25.05
C TYR A 71 6.98 2.93 25.47
N GLN A 72 6.42 1.84 24.96
CA GLN A 72 5.09 1.37 25.41
C GLN A 72 5.10 -0.10 25.79
N SER A 73 5.71 -0.40 26.94
CA SER A 73 5.42 -1.62 27.68
C SER A 73 3.96 -1.60 28.19
N HIS A 74 3.27 -2.73 28.06
CA HIS A 74 1.98 -3.11 28.68
C HIS A 74 0.68 -3.09 27.86
N LEU A 75 0.71 -2.90 26.54
CA LEU A 75 -0.38 -3.41 25.69
C LEU A 75 0.24 -4.27 24.61
N ASN A 76 -0.21 -5.52 24.50
CA ASN A 76 0.18 -6.44 23.44
C ASN A 76 -0.16 -5.81 22.08
N LYS A 77 0.79 -5.11 21.48
CA LYS A 77 0.67 -4.52 20.15
C LYS A 77 1.13 -5.57 19.16
N PHE A 78 0.15 -6.32 18.70
CA PHE A 78 0.14 -6.93 17.39
C PHE A 78 -0.79 -6.06 16.54
N PRO A 79 -0.78 -6.14 15.19
CA PRO A 79 -1.96 -5.76 14.45
C PRO A 79 -3.13 -6.52 15.11
N PRO A 80 -4.26 -5.85 15.42
CA PRO A 80 -5.35 -6.49 16.11
C PRO A 80 -5.61 -7.88 15.52
N PRO A 81 -5.71 -8.96 16.31
CA PRO A 81 -5.64 -10.36 15.84
C PRO A 81 -6.72 -10.78 14.82
N TRP A 82 -7.59 -9.85 14.46
CA TRP A 82 -8.68 -9.96 13.50
C TRP A 82 -8.37 -9.28 12.14
N TYR A 83 -7.28 -8.51 12.02
CA TYR A 83 -6.77 -8.08 10.72
C TYR A 83 -6.18 -9.28 10.00
N ASN A 84 -6.96 -9.76 9.04
CA ASN A 84 -6.57 -10.86 8.18
C ASN A 84 -6.45 -10.33 6.75
N PHE A 85 -5.22 -9.98 6.37
CA PHE A 85 -4.91 -9.45 5.04
C PHE A 85 -4.94 -10.51 3.93
N LYS A 86 -5.20 -11.79 4.26
CA LYS A 86 -5.33 -12.89 3.29
C LYS A 86 -6.51 -12.73 2.33
N SER A 87 -7.34 -11.72 2.49
CA SER A 87 -8.40 -11.40 1.54
C SER A 87 -7.94 -10.48 0.42
N VAL A 88 -6.93 -9.66 0.69
CA VAL A 88 -6.56 -8.52 -0.16
C VAL A 88 -5.92 -9.06 -1.44
N LYS A 89 -6.46 -8.60 -2.56
CA LYS A 89 -6.01 -8.88 -3.92
C LYS A 89 -5.56 -7.63 -4.66
N VAL A 90 -6.07 -6.48 -4.27
CA VAL A 90 -5.83 -5.23 -4.98
C VAL A 90 -5.63 -4.08 -3.98
N LEU A 91 -4.51 -3.38 -4.11
CA LEU A 91 -4.14 -2.19 -3.32
C LEU A 91 -3.86 -1.02 -4.25
N LEU A 92 -4.63 0.06 -4.10
CA LEU A 92 -4.41 1.31 -4.85
C LEU A 92 -4.24 2.45 -3.86
N PHE A 93 -3.08 3.08 -3.89
CA PHE A 93 -2.74 4.26 -3.10
C PHE A 93 -2.38 5.39 -4.05
N LYS A 94 -3.19 6.44 -4.11
CA LYS A 94 -2.96 7.60 -4.97
C LYS A 94 -2.99 8.88 -4.13
N SER A 95 -1.92 9.67 -4.21
CA SER A 95 -1.65 10.81 -3.32
C SER A 95 -1.69 10.42 -1.84
N VAL A 96 -1.07 9.27 -1.54
CA VAL A 96 -0.89 8.74 -0.19
C VAL A 96 0.60 8.46 -0.01
N ASN A 97 1.18 9.02 1.03
CA ASN A 97 2.56 8.77 1.41
C ASN A 97 2.67 7.38 2.03
N VAL A 98 3.28 6.46 1.29
CA VAL A 98 3.62 5.09 1.71
C VAL A 98 5.13 4.89 1.59
N THR A 99 5.71 4.20 2.57
CA THR A 99 7.13 3.79 2.60
C THR A 99 7.33 2.42 1.94
N GLY A 100 8.58 2.04 1.68
CA GLY A 100 8.89 0.72 1.14
C GLY A 100 8.46 -0.39 2.10
N GLU A 101 8.72 -0.18 3.39
CA GLU A 101 8.38 -1.07 4.50
C GLU A 101 6.88 -1.38 4.55
N VAL A 102 6.02 -0.37 4.34
CA VAL A 102 4.56 -0.53 4.27
C VAL A 102 4.16 -1.41 3.08
N LEU A 103 4.73 -1.17 1.90
CA LEU A 103 4.39 -1.95 0.71
C LEU A 103 4.88 -3.39 0.80
N GLU A 104 6.10 -3.58 1.30
CA GLU A 104 6.72 -4.88 1.54
C GLU A 104 5.95 -5.69 2.58
N PHE A 105 5.41 -5.05 3.62
CA PHE A 105 4.49 -5.69 4.57
C PHE A 105 3.30 -6.31 3.83
N PHE A 106 2.66 -5.58 2.91
CA PHE A 106 1.53 -6.11 2.16
C PHE A 106 1.94 -7.24 1.23
N LEU A 107 3.10 -7.16 0.57
CA LEU A 107 3.60 -8.26 -0.26
C LEU A 107 3.77 -9.56 0.55
N HIS A 108 4.30 -9.45 1.78
CA HIS A 108 4.52 -10.60 2.66
C HIS A 108 3.23 -11.14 3.30
N ASN A 109 2.28 -10.27 3.65
CA ASN A 109 1.09 -10.64 4.42
C ASN A 109 -0.19 -10.83 3.59
N CYS A 110 -0.17 -10.46 2.30
CA CYS A 110 -1.28 -10.63 1.37
C CYS A 110 -0.95 -11.70 0.31
N PRO A 111 -1.11 -13.00 0.61
CA PRO A 111 -0.70 -14.09 -0.30
C PRO A 111 -1.47 -14.15 -1.63
N PHE A 112 -2.57 -13.40 -1.75
CA PHE A 112 -3.37 -13.31 -2.97
C PHE A 112 -3.31 -11.93 -3.62
N LEU A 113 -2.37 -11.07 -3.24
CA LEU A 113 -2.21 -9.76 -3.86
C LEU A 113 -1.84 -9.93 -5.34
N GLU A 114 -2.69 -9.43 -6.23
CA GLU A 114 -2.57 -9.51 -7.69
C GLU A 114 -2.20 -8.16 -8.31
N GLU A 115 -2.61 -7.05 -7.68
CA GLU A 115 -2.40 -5.69 -8.19
C GLU A 115 -1.98 -4.74 -7.06
N MET A 116 -0.91 -3.98 -7.30
CA MET A 116 -0.45 -2.90 -6.45
C MET A 116 -0.19 -1.66 -7.31
N VAL A 117 -0.86 -0.56 -6.98
CA VAL A 117 -0.66 0.75 -7.62
C VAL A 117 -0.31 1.77 -6.55
N VAL A 118 0.81 2.45 -6.75
CA VAL A 118 1.23 3.60 -5.94
C VAL A 118 1.47 4.78 -6.86
N ARG A 119 0.66 5.83 -6.70
CA ARG A 119 0.78 7.07 -7.46
C ARG A 119 0.95 8.25 -6.52
N GLY A 120 1.93 9.11 -6.74
CA GLY A 120 2.01 10.36 -5.97
C GLY A 120 2.44 10.17 -4.50
N SER A 121 3.33 9.22 -4.20
CA SER A 121 3.93 9.08 -2.87
C SER A 121 5.28 9.80 -2.81
N GLY A 122 5.47 10.70 -1.84
CA GLY A 122 6.76 11.37 -1.61
C GLY A 122 7.64 10.66 -0.59
N THR A 123 7.13 9.65 0.11
CA THR A 123 7.91 8.91 1.11
C THR A 123 8.49 7.60 0.58
N LEU A 124 8.16 7.23 -0.67
CA LEU A 124 8.62 5.99 -1.27
C LEU A 124 10.04 6.17 -1.83
N VAL A 125 11.06 5.77 -1.07
CA VAL A 125 12.47 5.94 -1.45
C VAL A 125 13.09 4.66 -2.01
N ASN A 126 12.89 3.53 -1.33
CA ASN A 126 13.34 2.21 -1.77
C ASN A 126 12.14 1.27 -1.74
N PHE A 127 12.08 0.34 -2.69
CA PHE A 127 11.05 -0.68 -2.71
C PHE A 127 11.59 -1.97 -3.30
N GLU A 128 11.44 -3.07 -2.56
CA GLU A 128 11.84 -4.40 -2.99
C GLU A 128 10.61 -5.29 -3.21
N VAL A 129 10.57 -5.95 -4.36
CA VAL A 129 9.58 -6.98 -4.65
C VAL A 129 10.30 -8.32 -4.76
N VAL A 130 10.33 -9.05 -3.65
CA VAL A 130 10.94 -10.39 -3.56
C VAL A 130 9.87 -11.45 -3.52
N GLY A 131 9.93 -12.41 -4.43
CA GLY A 131 9.48 -13.76 -4.10
C GLY A 131 8.81 -14.53 -5.24
N PRO A 132 9.26 -15.77 -5.52
CA PRO A 132 8.67 -16.66 -6.54
C PRO A 132 7.21 -17.05 -6.24
N SER A 133 6.76 -16.82 -5.00
CA SER A 133 5.41 -17.18 -4.53
C SER A 133 4.40 -16.03 -4.61
N LEU A 134 4.82 -14.83 -5.01
CA LEU A 134 3.90 -13.70 -5.14
C LEU A 134 2.88 -13.96 -6.26
N LYS A 135 1.61 -13.68 -5.98
CA LYS A 135 0.53 -13.67 -6.99
C LYS A 135 0.44 -12.34 -7.74
N LEU A 136 1.38 -11.43 -7.48
CA LEU A 136 1.38 -10.08 -8.00
C LEU A 136 1.63 -10.11 -9.52
N LYS A 137 0.63 -9.66 -10.27
CA LYS A 137 0.64 -9.61 -11.74
C LYS A 137 0.84 -8.20 -12.25
N HIS A 138 0.34 -7.21 -11.52
CA HIS A 138 0.32 -5.81 -11.93
C HIS A 138 0.96 -4.95 -10.87
N LEU A 139 2.03 -4.25 -11.25
CA LEU A 139 2.69 -3.24 -10.44
C LEU A 139 2.77 -1.92 -11.21
N GLU A 140 2.25 -0.86 -10.60
CA GLU A 140 2.38 0.50 -11.11
C GLU A 140 2.93 1.42 -10.02
N ILE A 141 4.08 2.05 -10.29
CA ILE A 141 4.70 3.05 -9.43
C ILE A 141 4.89 4.32 -10.26
N TRP A 142 4.14 5.37 -9.94
CA TRP A 142 4.07 6.56 -10.80
C TRP A 142 4.03 7.86 -9.99
N TYR A 143 4.58 8.96 -10.49
CA TYR A 143 4.74 10.22 -9.73
C TYR A 143 5.30 10.00 -8.31
N CYS A 144 6.31 9.15 -8.15
CA CYS A 144 7.02 8.95 -6.88
C CYS A 144 8.43 9.50 -7.07
N PHE A 145 8.59 10.82 -7.00
CA PHE A 145 9.82 11.51 -7.43
C PHE A 145 11.03 11.22 -6.53
N ASP A 146 10.80 10.83 -5.27
CA ASP A 146 11.85 10.47 -4.31
C ASP A 146 12.29 9.00 -4.37
N LEU A 147 11.67 8.18 -5.23
CA LEU A 147 12.08 6.79 -5.44
C LEU A 147 13.48 6.76 -6.05
N LYS A 148 14.41 6.08 -5.35
CA LYS A 148 15.82 5.90 -5.74
C LYS A 148 16.12 4.47 -6.18
N SER A 149 15.46 3.48 -5.58
CA SER A 149 15.69 2.07 -5.87
C SER A 149 14.38 1.30 -5.96
N LEU A 150 14.21 0.57 -7.06
CA LEU A 150 13.14 -0.41 -7.24
C LEU A 150 13.79 -1.73 -7.65
N GLN A 151 13.76 -2.71 -6.76
CA GLN A 151 14.38 -4.00 -6.97
C GLN A 151 13.31 -5.07 -7.11
N ILE A 152 13.44 -5.92 -8.11
CA ILE A 152 12.42 -6.91 -8.47
C ILE A 152 13.11 -8.26 -8.65
N TYR A 153 12.80 -9.21 -7.77
CA TYR A 153 13.41 -10.53 -7.70
C TYR A 153 12.36 -11.64 -7.81
N ASP A 154 12.62 -12.62 -8.68
CA ASP A 154 11.82 -13.85 -8.79
C ASP A 154 10.31 -13.59 -8.96
N THR A 155 9.89 -12.65 -9.81
CA THR A 155 8.46 -12.35 -10.03
C THR A 155 8.01 -12.51 -11.47
N ASN A 156 6.75 -12.94 -11.65
CA ASN A 156 6.12 -13.15 -12.95
C ASN A 156 5.06 -12.07 -13.22
N PHE A 157 5.51 -10.83 -13.44
CA PHE A 157 4.62 -9.71 -13.76
C PHE A 157 3.98 -9.87 -15.14
N VAL A 158 2.68 -9.61 -15.23
CA VAL A 158 1.97 -9.38 -16.49
C VAL A 158 2.15 -7.92 -16.93
N THR A 159 2.21 -6.99 -15.99
CA THR A 159 2.39 -5.57 -16.29
C THR A 159 3.24 -4.90 -15.22
N LEU A 160 4.26 -4.19 -15.67
CA LEU A 160 5.08 -3.31 -14.87
C LEU A 160 5.02 -1.90 -15.48
N ARG A 161 4.63 -0.90 -14.70
CA ARG A 161 4.62 0.51 -15.10
C ARG A 161 5.39 1.33 -14.09
N THR A 162 6.41 2.05 -14.57
CA THR A 162 7.25 2.93 -13.77
C THR A 162 7.49 4.23 -14.53
N GLN A 163 7.70 5.35 -13.84
CA GLN A 163 8.09 6.61 -14.49
C GLN A 163 9.43 6.46 -15.24
N GLN A 164 9.55 7.13 -16.40
CA GLN A 164 10.55 6.79 -17.44
C GLN A 164 11.93 7.45 -17.28
N GLU A 165 12.18 8.27 -16.24
CA GLU A 165 13.36 9.17 -16.20
C GLU A 165 14.42 8.90 -15.12
N THR A 166 14.34 7.82 -14.35
CA THR A 166 15.26 7.65 -13.21
C THR A 166 16.19 6.46 -13.40
N ASN A 167 17.47 6.67 -13.10
CA ASN A 167 18.55 5.66 -13.10
C ASN A 167 18.31 4.59 -12.02
N TYR A 168 17.20 3.84 -12.12
CA TYR A 168 16.93 2.73 -11.24
C TYR A 168 17.90 1.58 -11.58
N CYS A 169 18.53 0.99 -10.58
CA CYS A 169 19.08 -0.35 -10.73
C CYS A 169 17.91 -1.32 -10.90
N PHE A 170 17.42 -1.47 -12.12
CA PHE A 170 16.56 -2.58 -12.50
C PHE A 170 17.43 -3.84 -12.53
N VAL A 171 17.57 -4.49 -11.38
CA VAL A 171 18.15 -5.82 -11.35
C VAL A 171 17.03 -6.81 -11.58
N MET A 172 16.60 -6.96 -12.84
CA MET A 172 15.72 -8.07 -13.23
C MET A 172 16.57 -9.32 -13.34
N PHE A 173 16.55 -10.18 -12.32
CA PHE A 173 16.95 -11.57 -12.49
C PHE A 173 15.71 -12.35 -12.92
N GLN A 174 15.56 -12.53 -14.24
CA GLN A 174 14.70 -13.58 -14.78
C GLN A 174 15.59 -14.83 -14.94
N CYS A 175 15.32 -15.87 -14.15
CA CYS A 175 15.83 -17.22 -14.42
C CYS A 175 14.98 -17.91 -15.49
#